data_AF-A0A1A8N8T4-F1
#
_entry.id   AF-A0A1A8N8T4-F1
#
_cell.length_a   1.000
_cell.length_b   1.000
_cell.length_c   1.000
_cell.angle_alpha   90.00
_cell.angle_beta   90.00
_cell.angle_gamma   90.00
#
_symmetry.space_group_name_H-M   'P 1'
#
loop_
_entity.id
_entity.type
_entity.pdbx_description
1 polymer ?
#
loop_
_entity_poly.entity_id
_entity_poly.type
_entity_poly.pdbx_seq_one_letter_code
_entity_poly.pdbx_strand_id
1 'polypeptide(L)'
;MNAYRWWIVHLLLFTSTSARSDFFTSIGQMTDLLFMEKDLVTSLKDYIRAEEDKLQQIRRWADKLEALSAAATEDPEGFLGQPVNAFKLIKRLNTEWTELESLVLMDMSDVFVSNLTIQRQNFPSDDDQTGAAKALMRLQDTYQLDTDTISTGQLAGLFSVTPTHLTLTVDDCYDLGKVAYSEADYYHTELWMAQALKQLDQGETSSSVDAVAILDYLSYSVYQQGGLRRALDFTKQLLELDPTHQRANGNLKYFEYQLSKQKKVEGREDEEQQKQRKESQGRHDDYLPERNKYEKLCRSEGIRMTPRRQSRLFCRYYDNGRHPRFVIGPVKQEDEWDRPHIVRYYDVVSEKEMEKVKELAKPRLRRATVSNPITGVLETAQYRISKSAWLAAFEHPVVDTINQRIEDITGLDISTAEDLQVSSC
;
A
#
# COMPACT_ATOMS: atom_id res chain seq x y z
N MET A 1 52.52 0.11 -31.27
CA MET A 1 51.95 0.72 -30.06
C MET A 1 50.83 1.66 -30.48
N ASN A 2 49.56 1.25 -30.34
CA ASN A 2 48.32 2.06 -30.35
C ASN A 2 47.14 1.25 -30.92
N ALA A 3 46.69 0.21 -30.20
CA ALA A 3 45.43 -0.48 -30.50
C ALA A 3 44.70 -1.04 -29.25
N TYR A 4 45.16 -0.72 -28.03
CA TYR A 4 44.63 -1.31 -26.79
C TYR A 4 44.05 -0.28 -25.81
N ARG A 5 43.63 0.90 -26.28
CA ARG A 5 43.14 1.98 -25.39
C ARG A 5 41.69 2.42 -25.60
N TRP A 6 40.93 1.75 -26.47
CA TRP A 6 39.54 2.13 -26.78
C TRP A 6 38.47 1.13 -26.30
N TRP A 7 38.86 0.09 -25.55
CA TRP A 7 37.92 -0.95 -25.08
C TRP A 7 37.59 -0.88 -23.57
N ILE A 8 38.03 0.15 -22.85
CA ILE A 8 37.84 0.27 -21.39
C ILE A 8 36.87 1.40 -21.00
N VAL A 9 36.36 2.19 -21.95
CA VAL A 9 35.47 3.34 -21.65
C VAL A 9 33.98 3.06 -21.93
N HIS A 10 33.60 1.81 -22.24
CA HIS A 10 32.18 1.41 -22.42
C HIS A 10 31.63 0.45 -21.37
N LEU A 11 32.33 0.30 -20.24
CA LEU A 11 31.94 -0.65 -19.18
C LEU A 11 31.69 -0.02 -17.80
N LEU A 12 31.44 1.29 -17.76
CA LEU A 12 31.05 2.02 -16.54
C LEU A 12 29.97 3.01 -16.89
N LEU A 13 28.71 2.57 -16.73
CA LEU A 13 27.47 3.33 -16.45
C LEU A 13 26.21 2.51 -16.81
N PHE A 14 26.23 1.19 -16.62
CA PHE A 14 25.05 0.55 -16.03
C PHE A 14 25.19 0.72 -14.52
N THR A 15 25.05 1.96 -14.06
CA THR A 15 24.40 2.12 -12.76
C THR A 15 23.02 1.51 -12.99
N SER A 16 22.81 0.31 -12.46
CA SER A 16 21.51 -0.11 -11.98
C SER A 16 21.03 1.02 -11.07
N THR A 17 20.41 2.03 -11.68
CA THR A 17 19.42 2.83 -11.00
C THR A 17 18.43 1.77 -10.56
N SER A 18 18.48 1.40 -9.28
CA SER A 18 17.37 0.75 -8.63
C SER A 18 16.18 1.63 -8.95
N ALA A 19 15.42 1.23 -9.97
CA ALA A 19 14.28 2.00 -10.42
C ALA A 19 13.37 2.02 -9.21
N ARG A 20 13.26 3.17 -8.57
CA ARG A 20 12.41 3.41 -7.40
C ARG A 20 11.04 2.85 -7.75
N SER A 21 10.74 1.70 -7.21
CA SER A 21 9.72 0.83 -7.77
C SER A 21 8.45 1.12 -7.04
N ASP A 22 7.67 2.11 -7.51
CA ASP A 22 6.36 2.48 -6.95
C ASP A 22 5.38 1.29 -7.04
N PHE A 23 5.54 0.20 -6.29
CA PHE A 23 4.89 -1.10 -6.53
C PHE A 23 3.36 -1.00 -6.50
N PHE A 24 2.86 -0.14 -5.61
CA PHE A 24 1.44 0.17 -5.41
C PHE A 24 0.73 0.74 -6.66
N THR A 25 1.48 1.09 -7.71
CA THR A 25 0.96 1.71 -8.95
C THR A 25 0.79 0.72 -10.11
N SER A 26 0.95 -0.59 -9.88
CA SER A 26 0.76 -1.61 -10.90
C SER A 26 0.35 -2.98 -10.35
N ILE A 27 -0.85 -3.44 -10.73
CA ILE A 27 -1.36 -4.79 -10.41
C ILE A 27 -0.36 -5.89 -10.81
N GLY A 28 0.30 -5.77 -11.96
CA GLY A 28 1.24 -6.78 -12.44
C GLY A 28 2.45 -6.95 -11.53
N GLN A 29 2.93 -5.87 -10.91
CA GLN A 29 4.05 -5.92 -9.95
C GLN A 29 3.59 -6.33 -8.55
N MET A 30 2.41 -5.86 -8.11
CA MET A 30 1.78 -6.34 -6.87
C MET A 30 1.52 -7.85 -6.90
N THR A 31 1.14 -8.40 -8.07
CA THR A 31 0.97 -9.84 -8.26
C THR A 31 2.28 -10.60 -8.03
N ASP A 32 3.40 -10.07 -8.52
CA ASP A 32 4.72 -10.69 -8.33
C ASP A 32 5.12 -10.70 -6.83
N LEU A 33 4.77 -9.65 -6.08
CA LEU A 33 4.98 -9.58 -4.63
C LEU A 33 4.18 -10.64 -3.86
N LEU A 34 2.92 -10.90 -4.25
CA LEU A 34 2.10 -11.95 -3.62
C LEU A 34 2.71 -13.35 -3.78
N PHE A 35 3.26 -13.66 -4.96
CA PHE A 35 3.93 -14.94 -5.18
C PHE A 35 5.23 -15.03 -4.39
N MET A 36 6.00 -13.94 -4.30
CA MET A 36 7.20 -13.87 -3.48
C MET A 36 6.91 -14.09 -1.99
N GLU A 37 5.87 -13.46 -1.45
CA GLU A 37 5.43 -13.66 -0.07
C GLU A 37 5.05 -15.13 0.17
N LYS A 38 4.30 -15.75 -0.75
CA LYS A 38 3.94 -17.17 -0.68
C LYS A 38 5.17 -18.08 -0.63
N ASP A 39 6.20 -17.78 -1.42
CA ASP A 39 7.45 -18.55 -1.44
C ASP A 39 8.23 -18.37 -0.12
N LEU A 40 8.26 -17.15 0.44
CA LEU A 40 8.86 -16.88 1.75
C LEU A 40 8.13 -17.58 2.89
N VAL A 41 6.78 -17.61 2.86
CA VAL A 41 5.97 -18.38 3.83
C VAL A 41 6.29 -19.86 3.77
N THR A 42 6.54 -20.39 2.56
CA THR A 42 6.95 -21.79 2.39
C THR A 42 8.33 -22.03 3.01
N SER A 43 9.30 -21.15 2.73
CA SER A 43 10.64 -21.19 3.35
C SER A 43 10.60 -21.07 4.88
N LEU A 44 9.70 -20.24 5.42
CA LEU A 44 9.49 -20.10 6.86
C LEU A 44 8.95 -21.40 7.49
N LYS A 45 8.02 -22.08 6.82
CA LYS A 45 7.51 -23.39 7.28
C LYS A 45 8.59 -24.45 7.31
N ASP A 46 9.50 -24.46 6.35
CA ASP A 46 10.62 -25.39 6.34
C ASP A 46 11.62 -25.10 7.46
N TYR A 47 11.90 -23.82 7.74
CA TYR A 47 12.66 -23.42 8.93
C TYR A 47 11.99 -23.90 10.24
N ILE A 48 10.69 -23.68 10.40
CA ILE A 48 9.94 -24.11 11.60
C ILE A 48 10.07 -25.62 11.79
N ARG A 49 9.86 -26.42 10.74
CA ARG A 49 10.01 -27.89 10.81
C ARG A 49 11.41 -28.30 11.25
N ALA A 50 12.43 -27.63 10.71
CA ALA A 50 13.82 -27.92 11.04
C ALA A 50 14.15 -27.61 12.51
N GLU A 51 13.61 -26.51 13.06
CA GLU A 51 13.70 -26.19 14.49
C GLU A 51 12.91 -27.18 15.36
N GLU A 52 11.71 -27.58 14.94
CA GLU A 52 10.91 -28.58 15.65
C GLU A 52 11.63 -29.93 15.76
N ASP A 53 12.24 -30.39 14.65
CA ASP A 53 13.04 -31.62 14.62
C ASP A 53 14.29 -31.53 15.51
N LYS A 54 15.00 -30.39 15.48
CA LYS A 54 16.13 -30.12 16.38
C LYS A 54 15.68 -30.14 17.84
N LEU A 55 14.59 -29.44 18.15
CA LEU A 55 14.03 -29.36 19.51
C LEU A 55 13.59 -30.75 19.99
N GLN A 56 13.01 -31.57 19.12
CA GLN A 56 12.62 -32.94 19.47
C GLN A 56 13.85 -33.80 19.81
N GLN A 57 14.97 -33.65 19.09
CA GLN A 57 16.22 -34.35 19.40
C GLN A 57 16.78 -33.89 20.75
N ILE A 58 16.77 -32.59 21.03
CA ILE A 58 17.23 -32.03 22.32
C ILE A 58 16.35 -32.54 23.47
N ARG A 59 15.02 -32.62 23.29
CA ARG A 59 14.11 -33.21 24.29
C ARG A 59 14.46 -34.66 24.61
N ARG A 60 14.68 -35.50 23.60
CA ARG A 60 15.10 -36.91 23.81
C ARG A 60 16.44 -37.01 24.55
N TRP A 61 17.36 -36.08 24.30
CA TRP A 61 18.62 -35.97 25.04
C TRP A 61 18.37 -35.61 26.50
N ALA A 62 17.53 -34.61 26.78
CA ALA A 62 17.17 -34.21 28.13
C ALA A 62 16.53 -35.37 28.92
N ASP A 63 15.54 -36.05 28.35
CA ASP A 63 14.86 -37.20 28.99
C ASP A 63 15.84 -38.33 29.32
N LYS A 64 16.76 -38.64 28.40
CA LYS A 64 17.82 -39.64 28.61
C LYS A 64 18.76 -39.24 29.75
N LEU A 65 19.14 -37.98 29.82
CA LEU A 65 20.05 -37.46 30.86
C LEU A 65 19.38 -37.43 32.23
N GLU A 66 18.10 -37.07 32.29
CA GLU A 66 17.30 -37.06 33.53
C GLU A 66 17.21 -38.47 34.13
N ALA A 67 16.82 -39.46 33.34
CA ALA A 67 16.75 -40.86 33.78
C ALA A 67 18.09 -41.40 34.30
N LEU A 68 19.20 -41.02 33.63
CA LEU A 68 20.55 -41.41 34.04
C LEU A 68 21.04 -40.67 35.29
N SER A 69 20.62 -39.42 35.49
CA SER A 69 20.97 -38.63 36.66
C SER A 69 20.25 -39.16 37.90
N ALA A 70 18.94 -39.44 37.81
CA ALA A 70 18.14 -39.95 38.91
C ALA A 70 18.74 -41.21 39.53
N ALA A 71 19.12 -42.19 38.69
CA ALA A 71 19.75 -43.45 39.14
C ALA A 71 21.15 -43.25 39.76
N ALA A 72 21.90 -42.21 39.35
CA ALA A 72 23.24 -41.95 39.85
C ALA A 72 23.24 -41.14 41.17
N THR A 73 22.18 -40.35 41.43
CA THR A 73 22.06 -39.53 42.64
C THR A 73 21.50 -40.29 43.85
N GLU A 74 20.87 -41.44 43.65
CA GLU A 74 20.28 -42.25 44.74
C GLU A 74 21.35 -42.96 45.59
N ASP A 75 22.43 -43.48 44.97
CA ASP A 75 23.61 -44.03 45.65
C ASP A 75 24.89 -43.74 44.83
N PRO A 76 25.51 -42.57 45.00
CA PRO A 76 26.67 -42.18 44.20
C PRO A 76 27.90 -43.07 44.37
N GLU A 77 28.19 -43.53 45.59
CA GLU A 77 29.38 -44.35 45.87
C GLU A 77 29.22 -45.77 45.35
N GLY A 78 28.06 -46.41 45.55
CA GLY A 78 27.78 -47.74 45.00
C GLY A 78 27.67 -47.72 43.47
N PHE A 79 27.06 -46.68 42.90
CA PHE A 79 26.95 -46.51 41.45
C PHE A 79 28.33 -46.35 40.79
N LEU A 80 29.20 -45.50 41.34
CA LEU A 80 30.55 -45.26 40.82
C LEU A 80 31.55 -46.38 41.17
N GLY A 81 31.25 -47.21 42.18
CA GLY A 81 32.00 -48.42 42.50
C GLY A 81 31.98 -49.46 41.37
N GLN A 82 31.01 -49.40 40.45
CA GLN A 82 30.95 -50.23 39.26
C GLN A 82 31.76 -49.61 38.10
N PRO A 83 32.84 -50.26 37.61
CA PRO A 83 33.73 -49.67 36.60
C PRO A 83 33.03 -49.24 35.29
N VAL A 84 31.96 -49.95 34.89
CA VAL A 84 31.17 -49.60 33.70
C VAL A 84 30.46 -48.26 33.86
N ASN A 85 29.88 -48.00 35.03
CA ASN A 85 29.17 -46.76 35.31
C ASN A 85 30.12 -45.57 35.40
N ALA A 86 31.28 -45.76 36.06
CA ALA A 86 32.35 -44.75 36.10
C ALA A 86 32.83 -44.39 34.68
N PHE A 87 33.10 -45.38 33.82
CA PHE A 87 33.46 -45.14 32.42
C PHE A 87 32.36 -44.39 31.65
N LYS A 88 31.09 -44.80 31.82
CA LYS A 88 29.94 -44.16 31.15
C LYS A 88 29.74 -42.71 31.59
N LEU A 89 29.97 -42.38 32.86
CA LEU A 89 29.92 -40.99 33.36
C LEU A 89 31.03 -40.15 32.74
N ILE A 90 32.28 -40.63 32.75
CA ILE A 90 33.42 -39.93 32.15
C ILE A 90 33.19 -39.69 30.65
N LYS A 91 32.76 -40.73 29.91
CA LYS A 91 32.42 -40.58 28.48
C LYS A 91 31.31 -39.55 28.28
N ARG A 92 30.27 -39.57 29.12
CA ARG A 92 29.15 -38.65 29.00
C ARG A 92 29.59 -37.20 29.15
N LEU A 93 30.32 -36.88 30.22
CA LEU A 93 30.83 -35.53 30.49
C LEU A 93 31.89 -35.07 29.49
N ASN A 94 32.71 -35.97 28.96
CA ASN A 94 33.81 -35.63 28.04
C ASN A 94 33.39 -35.54 26.57
N THR A 95 32.35 -36.27 26.15
CA THR A 95 32.00 -36.43 24.72
C THR A 95 30.53 -36.19 24.44
N GLU A 96 29.63 -36.85 25.17
CA GLU A 96 28.19 -36.75 24.88
C GLU A 96 27.63 -35.34 25.16
N TRP A 97 28.13 -34.63 26.17
CA TRP A 97 27.76 -33.24 26.43
C TRP A 97 28.26 -32.27 25.34
N THR A 98 29.44 -32.52 24.78
CA THR A 98 30.00 -31.73 23.67
C THR A 98 29.21 -31.94 22.36
N GLU A 99 28.72 -33.17 22.12
CA GLU A 99 27.80 -33.46 21.02
C GLU A 99 26.46 -32.72 21.19
N LEU A 100 25.92 -32.69 22.40
CA LEU A 100 24.70 -31.93 22.72
C LEU A 100 24.91 -30.42 22.54
N GLU A 101 26.04 -29.87 22.99
CA GLU A 101 26.40 -28.47 22.79
C GLU A 101 26.42 -28.11 21.29
N SER A 102 27.05 -28.95 20.46
CA SER A 102 27.06 -28.79 19.01
C SER A 102 25.65 -28.78 18.40
N LEU A 103 24.77 -29.69 18.83
CA LEU A 103 23.38 -29.72 18.38
C LEU A 103 22.61 -28.46 18.81
N VAL A 104 22.82 -27.97 20.02
CA VAL A 104 22.17 -26.75 20.54
C VAL A 104 22.59 -25.52 19.75
N LEU A 105 23.89 -25.40 19.44
CA LEU A 105 24.48 -24.27 18.71
C LEU A 105 24.20 -24.30 17.20
N MET A 106 23.73 -25.43 16.65
CA MET A 106 23.43 -25.57 15.23
C MET A 106 22.33 -24.59 14.81
N ASP A 107 22.63 -23.68 13.88
CA ASP A 107 21.67 -22.72 13.34
C ASP A 107 20.81 -23.37 12.25
N MET A 108 19.49 -23.38 12.43
CA MET A 108 18.55 -23.90 11.43
C MET A 108 18.05 -22.80 10.48
N SER A 109 18.39 -21.53 10.75
CA SER A 109 17.81 -20.37 10.07
C SER A 109 18.52 -19.98 8.77
N ASP A 110 19.73 -20.47 8.51
CA ASP A 110 20.59 -20.07 7.37
C ASP A 110 19.86 -20.05 6.02
N VAL A 111 19.13 -21.13 5.70
CA VAL A 111 18.38 -21.25 4.44
C VAL A 111 17.28 -20.18 4.34
N PHE A 112 16.51 -19.99 5.42
CA PHE A 112 15.43 -19.01 5.46
C PHE A 112 15.97 -17.58 5.41
N VAL A 113 16.98 -17.26 6.22
CA VAL A 113 17.57 -15.92 6.29
C VAL A 113 18.26 -15.57 4.96
N SER A 114 18.95 -16.52 4.33
CA SER A 114 19.55 -16.32 3.00
C SER A 114 18.49 -16.05 1.94
N ASN A 115 17.42 -16.84 1.90
CA ASN A 115 16.31 -16.64 0.97
C ASN A 115 15.64 -15.26 1.19
N LEU A 116 15.31 -14.94 2.45
CA LEU A 116 14.75 -13.64 2.82
C LEU A 116 15.65 -12.48 2.41
N THR A 117 16.96 -12.59 2.62
CA THR A 117 17.94 -11.55 2.27
C THR A 117 18.01 -11.32 0.75
N ILE A 118 17.94 -12.39 -0.05
CA ILE A 118 17.89 -12.28 -1.51
C ILE A 118 16.60 -11.60 -1.96
N GLN A 119 15.44 -12.04 -1.44
CA GLN A 119 14.14 -11.50 -1.84
C GLN A 119 13.91 -10.06 -1.38
N ARG A 120 14.51 -9.66 -0.25
CA ARG A 120 14.41 -8.30 0.31
C ARG A 120 14.84 -7.20 -0.66
N GLN A 121 15.70 -7.51 -1.63
CA GLN A 121 16.11 -6.56 -2.68
C GLN A 121 14.94 -6.11 -3.56
N ASN A 122 13.87 -6.90 -3.60
CA ASN A 122 12.67 -6.65 -4.40
C ASN A 122 11.47 -6.20 -3.55
N PHE A 123 11.66 -5.98 -2.24
CA PHE A 123 10.58 -5.56 -1.36
C PHE A 123 10.17 -4.10 -1.63
N PRO A 124 8.92 -3.74 -1.33
CA PRO A 124 8.51 -2.35 -1.27
C PRO A 124 9.34 -1.55 -0.28
N SER A 125 9.53 -0.28 -0.59
CA SER A 125 10.21 0.72 0.25
C SER A 125 9.22 1.50 1.12
N ASP A 126 9.71 2.30 2.06
CA ASP A 126 8.88 3.20 2.88
C ASP A 126 8.08 4.20 2.01
N ASP A 127 8.64 4.60 0.85
CA ASP A 127 7.96 5.45 -0.13
C ASP A 127 6.73 4.73 -0.73
N ASP A 128 6.81 3.41 -0.92
CA ASP A 128 5.70 2.60 -1.44
C ASP A 128 4.56 2.47 -0.44
N GLN A 129 4.90 2.23 0.83
CA GLN A 129 3.93 2.18 1.91
C GLN A 129 3.23 3.53 2.07
N THR A 130 3.99 4.63 2.05
CA THR A 130 3.46 5.99 2.06
C THR A 130 2.56 6.27 0.85
N GLY A 131 2.98 5.83 -0.34
CA GLY A 131 2.21 5.97 -1.58
C GLY A 131 0.88 5.21 -1.54
N ALA A 132 0.89 3.98 -1.02
CA ALA A 132 -0.31 3.17 -0.83
C ALA A 132 -1.29 3.82 0.17
N ALA A 133 -0.78 4.34 1.29
CA ALA A 133 -1.59 5.06 2.27
C ALA A 133 -2.26 6.31 1.67
N LYS A 134 -1.51 7.11 0.91
CA LYS A 134 -2.05 8.28 0.19
C LYS A 134 -3.11 7.88 -0.85
N ALA A 135 -2.90 6.77 -1.56
CA ALA A 135 -3.88 6.26 -2.52
C ALA A 135 -5.19 5.83 -1.82
N LEU A 136 -5.09 5.20 -0.65
CA LEU A 136 -6.24 4.82 0.16
C LEU A 136 -7.04 6.04 0.64
N MET A 137 -6.36 7.05 1.21
CA MET A 137 -7.00 8.31 1.62
C MET A 137 -7.62 9.06 0.45
N ARG A 138 -7.02 8.99 -0.74
CA ARG A 138 -7.62 9.56 -1.94
C ARG A 138 -8.94 8.86 -2.31
N LEU A 139 -9.00 7.53 -2.20
CA LEU A 139 -10.25 6.80 -2.41
C LEU A 139 -11.28 7.16 -1.34
N GLN A 140 -10.84 7.31 -0.09
CA GLN A 140 -11.66 7.78 1.03
C GLN A 140 -12.35 9.10 0.69
N ASP A 141 -11.60 10.11 0.25
CA ASP A 141 -12.14 11.40 -0.20
C ASP A 141 -13.06 11.28 -1.41
N THR A 142 -12.56 10.61 -2.47
CA THR A 142 -13.22 10.56 -3.78
C THR A 142 -14.59 9.90 -3.65
N TYR A 143 -14.71 8.87 -2.82
CA TYR A 143 -15.95 8.12 -2.65
C TYR A 143 -16.69 8.44 -1.35
N GLN A 144 -16.21 9.42 -0.57
CA GLN A 144 -16.79 9.79 0.74
C GLN A 144 -16.95 8.59 1.67
N LEU A 145 -15.93 7.74 1.71
CA LEU A 145 -15.93 6.54 2.54
C LEU A 145 -15.57 6.92 3.97
N ASP A 146 -16.27 6.35 4.93
CA ASP A 146 -15.92 6.47 6.34
C ASP A 146 -14.78 5.50 6.70
N THR A 147 -14.01 5.85 7.73
CA THR A 147 -12.88 5.05 8.20
C THR A 147 -13.29 3.68 8.74
N ASP A 148 -14.53 3.53 9.21
CA ASP A 148 -15.05 2.25 9.71
C ASP A 148 -15.29 1.28 8.55
N THR A 149 -15.90 1.74 7.47
CA THR A 149 -16.11 0.98 6.23
C THR A 149 -14.79 0.55 5.62
N ILE A 150 -13.78 1.43 5.57
CA ILE A 150 -12.45 1.06 5.06
C ILE A 150 -11.76 0.07 6.00
N SER A 151 -11.71 0.35 7.30
CA SER A 151 -11.01 -0.50 8.28
C SER A 151 -11.63 -1.89 8.43
N THR A 152 -12.94 -2.02 8.28
CA THR A 152 -13.63 -3.32 8.32
C THR A 152 -13.64 -4.05 6.97
N GLY A 153 -13.14 -3.41 5.90
CA GLY A 153 -13.16 -3.96 4.55
C GLY A 153 -14.56 -4.06 3.91
N GLN A 154 -15.59 -3.42 4.50
CA GLN A 154 -16.99 -3.51 4.08
C GLN A 154 -17.33 -2.59 2.89
N LEU A 155 -16.47 -2.58 1.86
CA LEU A 155 -16.66 -1.74 0.69
C LEU A 155 -17.80 -2.29 -0.20
N ALA A 156 -18.82 -1.45 -0.43
CA ALA A 156 -19.98 -1.79 -1.25
C ALA A 156 -19.58 -2.33 -2.64
N GLY A 157 -20.12 -3.49 -3.03
CA GLY A 157 -19.87 -4.13 -4.33
C GLY A 157 -18.74 -5.16 -4.36
N LEU A 158 -17.90 -5.24 -3.32
CA LEU A 158 -16.80 -6.24 -3.24
C LEU A 158 -17.20 -7.54 -2.52
N PHE A 159 -18.34 -7.56 -1.83
CA PHE A 159 -18.87 -8.73 -1.09
C PHE A 159 -19.06 -9.98 -1.95
N SER A 160 -19.12 -9.84 -3.28
CA SER A 160 -19.40 -10.96 -4.19
C SER A 160 -18.14 -11.64 -4.75
N VAL A 161 -16.93 -11.11 -4.49
CA VAL A 161 -15.73 -11.52 -5.24
C VAL A 161 -14.74 -12.34 -4.39
N THR A 162 -14.63 -12.11 -3.07
CA THR A 162 -13.71 -12.90 -2.21
C THR A 162 -14.29 -13.13 -0.81
N PRO A 163 -14.18 -14.36 -0.25
CA PRO A 163 -14.74 -14.71 1.07
C PRO A 163 -13.90 -14.24 2.27
N THR A 164 -12.73 -13.64 2.03
CA THR A 164 -11.80 -13.18 3.05
C THR A 164 -11.51 -11.70 2.84
N HIS A 165 -11.96 -10.86 3.76
CA HIS A 165 -11.58 -9.45 3.82
C HIS A 165 -10.59 -9.26 4.96
N LEU A 166 -9.49 -8.56 4.69
CA LEU A 166 -8.58 -8.11 5.72
C LEU A 166 -9.17 -6.88 6.40
N THR A 167 -9.09 -6.85 7.73
CA THR A 167 -9.45 -5.70 8.54
C THR A 167 -8.18 -4.95 8.94
N LEU A 168 -8.23 -3.62 8.94
CA LEU A 168 -7.16 -2.79 9.48
C LEU A 168 -7.21 -2.82 11.00
N THR A 169 -6.07 -3.14 11.60
CA THR A 169 -5.86 -3.15 13.04
C THR A 169 -5.71 -1.73 13.61
N VAL A 170 -5.66 -1.62 14.94
CA VAL A 170 -5.30 -0.37 15.64
C VAL A 170 -3.97 0.19 15.14
N ASP A 171 -2.97 -0.69 14.97
CA ASP A 171 -1.63 -0.32 14.51
C ASP A 171 -1.69 0.21 13.07
N ASP A 172 -2.46 -0.43 12.19
CA ASP A 172 -2.63 0.02 10.80
C ASP A 172 -3.32 1.40 10.73
N CYS A 173 -4.39 1.61 11.50
CA CYS A 173 -5.09 2.90 11.57
C CYS A 173 -4.17 4.01 12.11
N TYR A 174 -3.38 3.70 13.13
CA TYR A 174 -2.40 4.63 13.69
C TYR A 174 -1.31 5.00 12.68
N ASP A 175 -0.77 4.03 11.94
CA ASP A 175 0.24 4.28 10.92
C ASP A 175 -0.31 5.08 9.73
N LEU A 176 -1.55 4.83 9.29
CA LEU A 176 -2.24 5.69 8.32
C LEU A 176 -2.35 7.13 8.83
N GLY A 177 -2.76 7.31 10.09
CA GLY A 177 -2.85 8.64 10.71
C GLY A 177 -1.49 9.36 10.77
N LYS A 178 -0.39 8.62 11.05
CA LYS A 178 0.97 9.17 11.06
C LYS A 178 1.47 9.56 9.68
N VAL A 179 1.19 8.77 8.65
CA VAL A 179 1.50 9.14 7.27
C VAL A 179 0.82 10.45 6.92
N ALA A 180 -0.48 10.59 7.19
CA ALA A 180 -1.21 11.84 6.99
C ALA A 180 -0.59 13.01 7.79
N TYR A 181 -0.19 12.76 9.04
CA TYR A 181 0.38 13.77 9.92
C TYR A 181 1.71 14.33 9.39
N SER A 182 2.59 13.45 8.89
CA SER A 182 3.88 13.86 8.31
C SER A 182 3.75 14.77 7.09
N GLU A 183 2.59 14.73 6.43
CA GLU A 183 2.26 15.53 5.24
C GLU A 183 1.42 16.78 5.60
N ALA A 184 1.23 17.05 6.89
CA ALA A 184 0.35 18.10 7.42
C ALA A 184 -1.13 17.96 6.98
N ASP A 185 -1.56 16.76 6.61
CA ASP A 185 -2.96 16.43 6.37
C ASP A 185 -3.65 16.11 7.70
N TYR A 186 -3.87 17.16 8.48
CA TYR A 186 -4.46 17.04 9.82
C TYR A 186 -5.89 16.51 9.81
N TYR A 187 -6.61 16.69 8.69
CA TYR A 187 -7.95 16.15 8.50
C TYR A 187 -7.92 14.62 8.47
N HIS A 188 -7.09 14.01 7.61
CA HIS A 188 -6.96 12.56 7.59
C HIS A 188 -6.29 12.01 8.85
N THR A 189 -5.35 12.74 9.46
CA THR A 189 -4.80 12.34 10.77
C THR A 189 -5.90 12.22 11.80
N GLU A 190 -6.78 13.22 11.91
CA GLU A 190 -7.88 13.18 12.87
C GLU A 190 -8.78 11.96 12.64
N LEU A 191 -9.19 11.69 11.40
CA LEU A 191 -10.07 10.58 11.07
C LEU A 191 -9.45 9.23 11.44
N TRP A 192 -8.21 8.99 11.04
CA TRP A 192 -7.54 7.70 11.25
C TRP A 192 -7.11 7.48 12.71
N MET A 193 -6.68 8.53 13.41
CA MET A 193 -6.40 8.47 14.85
C MET A 193 -7.67 8.23 15.66
N ALA A 194 -8.80 8.85 15.29
CA ALA A 194 -10.09 8.59 15.93
C ALA A 194 -10.56 7.14 15.70
N GLN A 195 -10.33 6.57 14.50
CA GLN A 195 -10.63 5.16 14.22
C GLN A 195 -9.75 4.22 15.06
N ALA A 196 -8.45 4.49 15.18
CA ALA A 196 -7.54 3.70 16.02
C ALA A 196 -7.97 3.73 17.50
N LEU A 197 -8.32 4.90 18.03
CA LEU A 197 -8.82 5.05 19.39
C LEU A 197 -10.13 4.30 19.61
N LYS A 198 -11.06 4.39 18.64
CA LYS A 198 -12.34 3.66 18.68
C LYS A 198 -12.12 2.14 18.74
N GLN A 199 -11.18 1.60 17.98
CA GLN A 199 -10.86 0.17 18.00
C GLN A 199 -10.25 -0.27 19.35
N LEU A 200 -9.36 0.54 19.94
CA LEU A 200 -8.84 0.30 21.29
C LEU A 200 -9.96 0.30 22.34
N ASP A 201 -10.87 1.27 22.28
CA ASP A 201 -12.01 1.36 23.21
C ASP A 201 -12.98 0.17 23.08
N GLN A 202 -13.02 -0.46 21.91
CA GLN A 202 -13.79 -1.68 21.65
C GLN A 202 -13.09 -2.96 22.16
N GLY A 203 -11.88 -2.83 22.70
CA GLY A 203 -11.14 -3.93 23.33
C GLY A 203 -10.11 -4.61 22.42
N GLU A 204 -9.81 -4.05 21.24
CA GLU A 204 -8.70 -4.52 20.43
C GLU A 204 -7.37 -4.20 21.13
N THR A 205 -6.47 -5.19 21.23
CA THR A 205 -5.17 -5.02 21.88
C THR A 205 -4.09 -4.71 20.85
N SER A 206 -3.41 -3.57 20.98
CA SER A 206 -2.15 -3.30 20.28
C SER A 206 -0.95 -3.62 21.18
N SER A 207 0.11 -4.15 20.57
CA SER A 207 1.39 -4.38 21.26
C SER A 207 2.35 -3.19 21.16
N SER A 208 2.06 -2.23 20.28
CA SER A 208 3.00 -1.18 19.89
C SER A 208 2.48 0.25 20.12
N VAL A 209 1.16 0.42 20.19
CA VAL A 209 0.48 1.72 20.29
C VAL A 209 -0.46 1.72 21.49
N ASP A 210 -0.38 2.78 22.29
CA ASP A 210 -1.32 3.04 23.37
C ASP A 210 -2.23 4.25 23.08
N ALA A 211 -3.29 4.39 23.87
CA ALA A 211 -4.22 5.50 23.74
C ALA A 211 -3.55 6.86 23.98
N VAL A 212 -2.49 6.92 24.79
CA VAL A 212 -1.73 8.16 25.06
C VAL A 212 -1.07 8.67 23.77
N ALA A 213 -0.39 7.81 23.03
CA ALA A 213 0.23 8.16 21.75
C ALA A 213 -0.80 8.65 20.72
N ILE A 214 -1.94 7.95 20.60
CA ILE A 214 -3.01 8.33 19.67
C ILE A 214 -3.60 9.70 20.04
N LEU A 215 -3.90 9.93 21.33
CA LEU A 215 -4.47 11.18 21.82
C LEU A 215 -3.52 12.37 21.63
N ASP A 216 -2.19 12.16 21.69
CA ASP A 216 -1.20 13.21 21.44
C ASP A 216 -1.31 13.73 20.00
N TYR A 217 -1.28 12.84 19.01
CA TYR A 217 -1.47 13.21 17.60
C TYR A 217 -2.86 13.81 17.34
N LEU A 218 -3.91 13.20 17.90
CA LEU A 218 -5.29 13.63 17.71
C LEU A 218 -5.51 15.05 18.27
N SER A 219 -5.02 15.33 19.48
CA SER A 219 -5.15 16.65 20.11
C SER A 219 -4.49 17.76 19.29
N TYR A 220 -3.29 17.50 18.74
CA TYR A 220 -2.58 18.47 17.91
C TYR A 220 -3.29 18.68 16.56
N SER A 221 -3.66 17.62 15.85
CA SER A 221 -4.28 17.71 14.53
C SER A 221 -5.63 18.42 14.58
N VAL A 222 -6.43 18.16 15.63
CA VAL A 222 -7.70 18.85 15.87
C VAL A 222 -7.48 20.33 16.19
N TYR A 223 -6.42 20.67 16.93
CA TYR A 223 -6.05 22.06 17.20
C TYR A 223 -5.65 22.80 15.92
N GLN A 224 -4.84 22.19 15.04
CA GLN A 224 -4.41 22.78 13.77
C GLN A 224 -5.60 23.08 12.84
N GLN A 225 -6.67 22.28 12.92
CA GLN A 225 -7.93 22.52 12.19
C GLN A 225 -8.86 23.54 12.88
N GLY A 226 -8.39 24.24 13.93
CA GLY A 226 -9.15 25.26 14.66
C GLY A 226 -10.11 24.72 15.72
N GLY A 227 -10.12 23.41 15.96
CA GLY A 227 -10.99 22.72 16.92
C GLY A 227 -10.57 22.87 18.39
N LEU A 228 -10.38 24.10 18.88
CA LEU A 228 -9.75 24.36 20.19
C LEU A 228 -10.42 23.63 21.37
N ARG A 229 -11.76 23.58 21.41
CA ARG A 229 -12.49 22.88 22.50
C ARG A 229 -12.24 21.37 22.46
N ARG A 230 -12.33 20.77 21.29
CA ARG A 230 -12.10 19.33 21.10
C ARG A 230 -10.64 18.95 21.40
N ALA A 231 -9.68 19.77 20.96
CA ALA A 231 -8.27 19.58 21.28
C ALA A 231 -8.01 19.61 22.79
N LEU A 232 -8.67 20.52 23.52
CA LEU A 232 -8.62 20.59 24.97
C LEU A 232 -9.21 19.32 25.62
N ASP A 233 -10.33 18.83 25.11
CA ASP A 233 -10.98 17.62 25.64
C ASP A 233 -10.08 16.38 25.44
N PHE A 234 -9.50 16.19 24.26
CA PHE A 234 -8.52 15.12 24.02
C PHE A 234 -7.27 15.24 24.89
N THR A 235 -6.79 16.47 25.13
CA THR A 235 -5.66 16.71 26.02
C THR A 235 -5.97 16.32 27.47
N LYS A 236 -7.21 16.56 27.93
CA LYS A 236 -7.64 16.12 29.27
C LYS A 236 -7.74 14.61 29.38
N GLN A 237 -8.33 13.95 28.38
CA GLN A 237 -8.36 12.48 28.31
C GLN A 237 -6.94 11.89 28.35
N LEU A 238 -6.00 12.49 27.62
CA LEU A 238 -4.60 12.07 27.65
C LEU A 238 -4.02 12.19 29.06
N LEU A 239 -4.26 13.30 29.76
CA LEU A 239 -3.76 13.54 31.12
C LEU A 239 -4.47 12.70 32.21
N GLU A 240 -5.66 12.17 31.93
CA GLU A 240 -6.30 11.16 32.79
C GLU A 240 -5.54 9.83 32.74
N LEU A 241 -4.97 9.48 31.57
CA LEU A 241 -4.16 8.28 31.37
C LEU A 241 -2.71 8.46 31.83
N ASP A 242 -2.08 9.58 31.48
CA ASP A 242 -0.74 9.96 31.92
C ASP A 242 -0.70 11.40 32.46
N PRO A 243 -0.92 11.58 33.78
CA PRO A 243 -0.86 12.90 34.42
C PRO A 243 0.51 13.59 34.31
N THR A 244 1.58 12.82 34.07
CA THR A 244 2.95 13.33 34.02
C THR A 244 3.41 13.72 32.62
N HIS A 245 2.55 13.53 31.61
CA HIS A 245 2.88 13.80 30.22
C HIS A 245 3.23 15.27 30.00
N GLN A 246 4.50 15.55 29.70
CA GLN A 246 5.04 16.93 29.67
C GLN A 246 4.36 17.81 28.60
N ARG A 247 4.19 17.28 27.38
CA ARG A 247 3.62 18.03 26.26
C ARG A 247 2.14 18.37 26.49
N ALA A 248 1.34 17.38 26.85
CA ALA A 248 -0.07 17.55 27.21
C ALA A 248 -0.30 18.56 28.35
N ASN A 249 0.53 18.55 29.40
CA ASN A 249 0.48 19.55 30.46
C ASN A 249 0.73 20.98 29.94
N GLY A 250 1.66 21.13 28.97
CA GLY A 250 1.89 22.40 28.27
C GLY A 250 0.71 22.81 27.39
N ASN A 251 0.22 21.88 26.57
CA ASN A 251 -0.92 22.06 25.67
C ASN A 251 -2.19 22.45 26.45
N LEU A 252 -2.46 21.82 27.60
CA LEU A 252 -3.61 22.13 28.46
C LEU A 252 -3.63 23.62 28.83
N LYS A 253 -2.53 24.12 29.43
CA LYS A 253 -2.40 25.53 29.83
C LYS A 253 -2.53 26.46 28.63
N TYR A 254 -1.93 26.09 27.51
CA TYR A 254 -1.97 26.87 26.29
C TYR A 254 -3.40 26.96 25.71
N PHE A 255 -4.09 25.83 25.58
CA PHE A 255 -5.46 25.77 25.05
C PHE A 255 -6.47 26.48 25.95
N GLU A 256 -6.38 26.32 27.27
CA GLU A 256 -7.20 27.06 28.23
C GLU A 256 -6.99 28.58 28.12
N TYR A 257 -5.74 29.01 27.97
CA TYR A 257 -5.42 30.41 27.76
C TYR A 257 -6.02 30.96 26.46
N GLN A 258 -5.87 30.24 25.33
CA GLN A 258 -6.46 30.64 24.05
C GLN A 258 -7.99 30.71 24.13
N LEU A 259 -8.63 29.76 24.82
CA LEU A 259 -10.08 29.73 24.98
C LEU A 259 -10.56 30.91 25.84
N SER A 260 -9.81 31.27 26.88
CA SER A 260 -10.11 32.44 27.71
C SER A 260 -10.00 33.76 26.92
N LYS A 261 -9.08 33.85 25.96
CA LYS A 261 -8.96 34.98 25.04
C LYS A 261 -10.15 35.05 24.07
N GLN A 262 -10.51 33.94 23.44
CA GLN A 262 -11.68 33.90 22.53
C GLN A 262 -12.96 34.37 23.23
N LYS A 263 -13.23 33.88 24.45
CA LYS A 263 -14.41 34.32 25.24
C LYS A 263 -14.42 35.82 25.56
N LYS A 264 -13.26 36.47 25.66
CA LYS A 264 -13.17 37.93 25.87
C LYS A 264 -13.40 38.73 24.58
N VAL A 265 -13.17 38.12 23.42
CA VAL A 265 -13.34 38.73 22.09
C VAL A 265 -14.76 38.50 21.54
N GLU A 266 -15.36 37.34 21.79
CA GLU A 266 -16.76 37.01 21.41
C GLU A 266 -17.81 37.91 22.06
N GLY A 267 -17.45 38.71 23.08
CA GLY A 267 -18.29 39.80 23.58
C GLY A 267 -18.38 41.03 22.65
N ARG A 268 -17.74 41.02 21.48
CA ARG A 268 -17.60 42.16 20.56
C ARG A 268 -17.68 41.86 19.05
N GLU A 269 -17.95 40.63 18.61
CA GLU A 269 -17.95 40.28 17.16
C GLU A 269 -19.33 39.82 16.65
N ASP A 270 -19.73 40.35 15.48
CA ASP A 270 -21.00 40.07 14.77
C ASP A 270 -21.07 38.63 14.21
N GLU A 271 -22.28 38.08 14.09
CA GLU A 271 -22.61 36.71 13.67
C GLU A 271 -22.00 36.27 12.31
N GLU A 272 -21.58 37.22 11.46
CA GLU A 272 -20.96 36.95 10.16
C GLU A 272 -19.54 36.37 10.27
N GLN A 273 -18.76 36.75 11.29
CA GLN A 273 -17.38 36.26 11.47
C GLN A 273 -17.33 34.81 12.01
N GLN A 274 -18.36 34.38 12.74
CA GLN A 274 -18.52 32.99 13.17
C GLN A 274 -18.87 32.05 12.01
N LYS A 275 -19.52 32.54 10.95
CA LYS A 275 -19.83 31.75 9.75
C LYS A 275 -18.57 31.45 8.92
N GLN A 276 -17.69 32.44 8.74
CA GLN A 276 -16.42 32.27 8.01
C GLN A 276 -15.45 31.31 8.72
N ARG A 277 -15.40 31.30 10.06
CA ARG A 277 -14.57 30.33 10.81
C ARG A 277 -15.07 28.88 10.76
N LYS A 278 -16.37 28.67 10.54
CA LYS A 278 -16.93 27.33 10.33
C LYS A 278 -16.68 26.83 8.90
N GLU A 279 -16.58 27.73 7.93
CA GLU A 279 -16.24 27.38 6.54
C GLU A 279 -14.77 27.00 6.35
N SER A 280 -13.86 27.39 7.27
CA SER A 280 -12.45 26.96 7.25
C SER A 280 -12.21 25.60 7.91
N GLN A 281 -13.24 24.88 8.36
CA GLN A 281 -13.14 23.48 8.85
C GLN A 281 -13.22 22.46 7.69
N GLY A 282 -12.71 22.85 6.52
CA GLY A 282 -12.67 22.03 5.33
C GLY A 282 -11.23 21.69 4.95
N ARG A 283 -11.10 20.56 4.24
CA ARG A 283 -9.96 20.16 3.43
C ARG A 283 -9.17 21.36 2.91
N HIS A 284 -7.85 21.35 3.08
CA HIS A 284 -6.94 22.39 2.60
C HIS A 284 -7.21 22.69 1.12
N ASP A 285 -7.18 23.98 0.74
CA ASP A 285 -7.45 24.42 -0.64
C ASP A 285 -6.61 23.61 -1.63
N ASP A 286 -7.29 22.81 -2.44
CA ASP A 286 -6.67 21.84 -3.33
C ASP A 286 -6.13 22.53 -4.58
N TYR A 287 -4.98 22.06 -5.09
CA TYR A 287 -4.33 22.64 -6.27
C TYR A 287 -5.16 22.50 -7.57
N LEU A 288 -6.24 21.72 -7.55
CA LEU A 288 -7.19 21.55 -8.68
C LEU A 288 -8.57 22.11 -8.35
N PRO A 289 -8.95 23.25 -8.93
CA PRO A 289 -10.30 23.83 -8.79
C PRO A 289 -11.43 22.86 -9.20
N GLU A 290 -11.16 21.94 -10.12
CA GLU A 290 -12.12 20.98 -10.65
C GLU A 290 -12.26 19.70 -9.81
N ARG A 291 -11.44 19.50 -8.78
CA ARG A 291 -11.40 18.24 -8.01
C ARG A 291 -12.78 17.87 -7.45
N ASN A 292 -13.47 18.84 -6.85
CA ASN A 292 -14.82 18.64 -6.31
C ASN A 292 -15.82 18.19 -7.38
N LYS A 293 -15.68 18.64 -8.63
CA LYS A 293 -16.54 18.18 -9.73
C LYS A 293 -16.15 16.76 -10.17
N TYR A 294 -14.85 16.49 -10.26
CA TYR A 294 -14.32 15.16 -10.59
C TYR A 294 -14.78 14.10 -9.59
N GLU A 295 -14.61 14.34 -8.28
CA GLU A 295 -15.00 13.39 -7.22
C GLU A 295 -16.51 13.13 -7.23
N LYS A 296 -17.32 14.18 -7.44
CA LYS A 296 -18.78 14.04 -7.63
C LYS A 296 -19.11 13.13 -8.81
N LEU A 297 -18.45 13.33 -9.96
CA LEU A 297 -18.65 12.48 -11.14
C LEU A 297 -18.27 11.01 -10.87
N CYS A 298 -17.19 10.75 -10.12
CA CYS A 298 -16.83 9.39 -9.69
C CYS A 298 -17.92 8.72 -8.83
N ARG A 299 -18.67 9.50 -8.06
CA ARG A 299 -19.84 9.03 -7.29
C ARG A 299 -21.15 9.05 -8.08
N SER A 300 -21.10 9.30 -9.39
CA SER A 300 -22.28 9.48 -10.24
C SER A 300 -23.21 10.63 -9.78
N GLU A 301 -22.65 11.58 -9.02
CA GLU A 301 -23.25 12.85 -8.65
C GLU A 301 -22.88 13.89 -9.72
N GLY A 302 -23.80 14.27 -10.58
CA GLY A 302 -23.45 15.23 -11.62
C GLY A 302 -24.46 15.31 -12.75
N ILE A 303 -23.96 15.68 -13.93
CA ILE A 303 -24.78 15.85 -15.12
C ILE A 303 -25.36 14.49 -15.50
N ARG A 304 -26.68 14.35 -15.39
CA ARG A 304 -27.41 13.17 -15.86
C ARG A 304 -28.01 13.43 -17.23
N MET A 305 -28.07 12.38 -18.04
CA MET A 305 -28.71 12.45 -19.34
C MET A 305 -30.22 12.65 -19.15
N THR A 306 -30.79 13.68 -19.79
CA THR A 306 -32.26 13.82 -19.82
C THR A 306 -32.86 12.68 -20.67
N PRO A 307 -34.09 12.20 -20.39
CA PRO A 307 -34.72 11.15 -21.20
C PRO A 307 -34.72 11.45 -22.71
N ARG A 308 -34.92 12.73 -23.08
CA ARG A 308 -34.88 13.21 -24.48
C ARG A 308 -33.51 13.07 -25.15
N ARG A 309 -32.42 13.23 -24.39
CA ARG A 309 -31.05 13.06 -24.90
C ARG A 309 -30.69 11.58 -24.93
N GLN A 310 -31.07 10.83 -23.91
CA GLN A 310 -30.86 9.38 -23.84
C GLN A 310 -31.56 8.64 -24.99
N SER A 311 -32.76 9.09 -25.39
CA SER A 311 -33.47 8.52 -26.54
C SER A 311 -32.77 8.73 -27.89
N ARG A 312 -31.69 9.51 -27.94
CA ARG A 312 -30.87 9.74 -29.14
C ARG A 312 -29.58 8.91 -29.14
N LEU A 313 -29.31 8.16 -28.08
CA LEU A 313 -28.19 7.23 -28.00
C LEU A 313 -28.66 5.88 -28.54
N PHE A 314 -27.84 5.25 -29.39
CA PHE A 314 -28.18 3.97 -29.99
C PHE A 314 -26.95 3.10 -30.20
N CYS A 315 -27.17 1.79 -30.12
CA CYS A 315 -26.19 0.79 -30.51
C CYS A 315 -26.39 0.42 -31.98
N ARG A 316 -25.30 0.21 -32.71
CA ARG A 316 -25.32 -0.06 -34.15
C ARG A 316 -24.14 -0.93 -34.55
N TYR A 317 -24.32 -1.60 -35.68
CA TYR A 317 -23.21 -2.18 -36.44
C TYR A 317 -22.66 -1.12 -37.39
N TYR A 318 -21.41 -0.75 -37.20
CA TYR A 318 -20.73 0.32 -37.90
C TYR A 318 -19.72 -0.25 -38.91
N ASP A 319 -19.87 0.13 -40.18
CA ASP A 319 -19.02 -0.32 -41.27
C ASP A 319 -18.03 0.75 -41.76
N ASN A 320 -17.96 1.88 -41.05
CA ASN A 320 -17.19 3.07 -41.42
C ASN A 320 -17.34 3.48 -42.90
N GLY A 321 -18.58 3.56 -43.39
CA GLY A 321 -18.83 3.98 -44.77
C GLY A 321 -18.44 2.90 -45.79
N ARG A 322 -18.70 1.63 -45.44
CA ARG A 322 -18.32 0.43 -46.21
C ARG A 322 -16.80 0.25 -46.36
N HIS A 323 -16.05 0.56 -45.30
CA HIS A 323 -14.63 0.21 -45.23
C HIS A 323 -14.46 -1.29 -45.50
N PRO A 324 -13.55 -1.73 -46.40
CA PRO A 324 -13.48 -3.12 -46.87
C PRO A 324 -13.41 -4.17 -45.76
N ARG A 325 -12.79 -3.83 -44.63
CA ARG A 325 -12.66 -4.71 -43.46
C ARG A 325 -13.96 -4.95 -42.70
N PHE A 326 -14.93 -4.02 -42.79
CA PHE A 326 -16.14 -4.00 -41.97
C PHE A 326 -17.44 -4.22 -42.77
N VAL A 327 -17.35 -4.49 -44.07
CA VAL A 327 -18.53 -4.79 -44.91
C VAL A 327 -19.22 -6.09 -44.48
N ILE A 328 -18.44 -7.12 -44.16
CA ILE A 328 -18.95 -8.45 -43.76
C ILE A 328 -18.98 -8.59 -42.24
N GLY A 329 -18.05 -7.95 -41.54
CA GLY A 329 -17.93 -7.96 -40.08
C GLY A 329 -17.92 -6.54 -39.51
N PRO A 330 -19.07 -5.84 -39.47
CA PRO A 330 -19.14 -4.49 -38.93
C PRO A 330 -18.85 -4.46 -37.43
N VAL A 331 -18.26 -3.36 -36.96
CA VAL A 331 -17.89 -3.18 -35.55
C VAL A 331 -19.12 -2.82 -34.73
N LYS A 332 -19.21 -3.37 -33.53
CA LYS A 332 -20.26 -3.01 -32.57
C LYS A 332 -19.94 -1.65 -31.97
N GLN A 333 -20.80 -0.67 -32.21
CA GLN A 333 -20.66 0.71 -31.76
C GLN A 333 -21.83 1.08 -30.84
N GLU A 334 -21.56 1.79 -29.75
CA GLU A 334 -22.56 2.36 -28.84
C GLU A 334 -22.28 3.84 -28.57
N ASP A 335 -23.33 4.65 -28.62
CA ASP A 335 -23.26 6.04 -28.17
C ASP A 335 -23.41 6.10 -26.64
N GLU A 336 -22.33 6.42 -25.94
CA GLU A 336 -22.29 6.58 -24.47
C GLU A 336 -22.74 7.98 -24.05
N TRP A 337 -22.45 8.98 -24.88
CA TRP A 337 -22.79 10.38 -24.61
C TRP A 337 -22.97 11.18 -25.91
N ASP A 338 -23.89 12.15 -25.90
CA ASP A 338 -24.23 12.97 -27.08
C ASP A 338 -23.40 14.26 -27.20
N ARG A 339 -22.98 14.87 -26.08
CA ARG A 339 -22.14 16.09 -26.08
C ARG A 339 -21.28 16.25 -24.81
N PRO A 340 -19.94 16.12 -24.90
CA PRO A 340 -19.17 15.74 -26.09
C PRO A 340 -19.59 14.35 -26.60
N HIS A 341 -19.49 14.10 -27.90
CA HIS A 341 -19.87 12.79 -28.42
C HIS A 341 -18.88 11.73 -27.93
N ILE A 342 -19.35 10.77 -27.12
CA ILE A 342 -18.54 9.66 -26.61
C ILE A 342 -19.13 8.39 -27.19
N VAL A 343 -18.24 7.60 -27.81
CA VAL A 343 -18.58 6.36 -28.49
C VAL A 343 -17.74 5.24 -27.91
N ARG A 344 -18.36 4.09 -27.62
CA ARG A 344 -17.67 2.86 -27.27
C ARG A 344 -17.72 1.89 -28.45
N TYR A 345 -16.57 1.34 -28.81
CA TYR A 345 -16.46 0.23 -29.74
C TYR A 345 -16.16 -1.05 -28.96
N TYR A 346 -16.94 -2.10 -29.21
CA TYR A 346 -16.80 -3.37 -28.51
C TYR A 346 -15.94 -4.35 -29.29
N ASP A 347 -15.26 -5.24 -28.55
CA ASP A 347 -14.48 -6.36 -29.08
C ASP A 347 -13.39 -5.94 -30.09
N VAL A 348 -12.86 -4.71 -29.93
CA VAL A 348 -11.86 -4.15 -30.85
C VAL A 348 -10.51 -4.83 -30.70
N VAL A 349 -10.12 -5.28 -29.51
CA VAL A 349 -8.83 -5.95 -29.25
C VAL A 349 -9.10 -7.33 -28.67
N SER A 350 -8.51 -8.36 -29.27
CA SER A 350 -8.67 -9.75 -28.82
C SER A 350 -7.86 -10.06 -27.56
N GLU A 351 -8.23 -11.09 -26.80
CA GLU A 351 -7.50 -11.51 -25.60
C GLU A 351 -6.01 -11.78 -25.87
N LYS A 352 -5.70 -12.45 -26.98
CA LYS A 352 -4.31 -12.74 -27.38
C LYS A 352 -3.50 -11.46 -27.63
N GLU A 353 -4.12 -10.45 -28.24
CA GLU A 353 -3.48 -9.16 -28.47
C GLU A 353 -3.30 -8.40 -27.15
N MET A 354 -4.30 -8.42 -26.26
CA MET A 354 -4.22 -7.82 -24.94
C MET A 354 -3.08 -8.41 -24.11
N GLU A 355 -2.94 -9.73 -24.07
CA GLU A 355 -1.84 -10.39 -23.34
C GLU A 355 -0.49 -10.04 -23.92
N LYS A 356 -0.36 -9.95 -25.25
CA LYS A 356 0.89 -9.53 -25.88
C LYS A 356 1.25 -8.08 -25.57
N VAL A 357 0.27 -7.17 -25.58
CA VAL A 357 0.46 -5.77 -25.19
C VAL A 357 0.91 -5.68 -23.73
N LYS A 358 0.29 -6.44 -22.81
CA LYS A 358 0.70 -6.51 -21.40
C LYS A 358 2.14 -7.01 -21.25
N GLU A 359 2.52 -8.07 -21.97
CA GLU A 359 3.88 -8.63 -21.97
C GLU A 359 4.92 -7.59 -22.39
N LEU A 360 4.66 -6.85 -23.48
CA LEU A 360 5.55 -5.80 -23.99
C LEU A 360 5.63 -4.59 -23.04
N ALA A 361 4.52 -4.23 -22.41
CA ALA A 361 4.43 -3.07 -21.53
C ALA A 361 5.05 -3.31 -20.13
N LYS A 362 4.86 -4.49 -19.53
CA LYS A 362 5.25 -4.80 -18.14
C LYS A 362 6.69 -4.37 -17.78
N PRO A 363 7.75 -4.66 -18.56
CA PRO A 363 9.12 -4.24 -18.22
C PRO A 363 9.37 -2.73 -18.33
N ARG A 364 8.53 -2.01 -19.08
CA ARG A 364 8.68 -0.58 -19.41
C ARG A 364 7.78 0.33 -18.57
N LEU A 365 6.88 -0.24 -17.76
CA LEU A 365 6.03 0.53 -16.87
C LEU A 365 6.88 1.42 -15.95
N ARG A 366 6.64 2.72 -16.02
CA ARG A 366 7.24 3.74 -15.17
C ARG A 366 6.16 4.65 -14.62
N ARG A 367 6.41 5.24 -13.45
CA ARG A 367 5.45 6.15 -12.82
C ARG A 367 5.09 7.24 -13.80
N ALA A 368 3.81 7.44 -14.00
CA ALA A 368 3.35 8.33 -15.04
C ALA A 368 3.61 9.79 -14.64
N THR A 369 4.23 10.53 -15.55
CA THR A 369 4.62 11.94 -15.34
C THR A 369 3.59 12.88 -15.95
N VAL A 370 3.62 14.13 -15.52
CA VAL A 370 2.87 15.25 -16.11
C VAL A 370 3.85 16.30 -16.56
N SER A 371 3.55 17.00 -17.65
CA SER A 371 4.33 18.17 -18.06
C SER A 371 3.91 19.34 -17.18
N ASN A 372 4.86 19.90 -16.44
CA ASN A 372 4.63 21.10 -15.67
C ASN A 372 4.33 22.26 -16.64
N PRO A 373 3.16 22.93 -16.54
CA PRO A 373 2.74 23.93 -17.52
C PRO A 373 3.62 25.19 -17.52
N ILE A 374 4.39 25.42 -16.45
CA ILE A 374 5.29 26.58 -16.30
C ILE A 374 6.70 26.23 -16.78
N THR A 375 7.24 25.10 -16.33
CA THR A 375 8.65 24.74 -16.60
C THR A 375 8.81 23.85 -17.83
N GLY A 376 7.73 23.22 -18.31
CA GLY A 376 7.75 22.22 -19.38
C GLY A 376 8.40 20.88 -18.98
N VAL A 377 8.94 20.78 -17.76
CA VAL A 377 9.62 19.58 -17.27
C VAL A 377 8.61 18.51 -16.91
N LEU A 378 8.94 17.25 -17.23
CA LEU A 378 8.16 16.10 -16.81
C LEU A 378 8.39 15.83 -15.33
N GLU A 379 7.35 15.98 -14.52
CA GLU A 379 7.38 15.79 -13.08
C GLU A 379 6.41 14.67 -12.67
N THR A 380 6.71 13.97 -11.58
CA THR A 380 5.80 12.98 -11.02
C THR A 380 4.69 13.68 -10.26
N ALA A 381 3.46 13.57 -10.76
CA ALA A 381 2.29 14.06 -10.05
C ALA A 381 1.93 13.14 -8.89
N GLN A 382 1.84 13.67 -7.67
CA GLN A 382 1.39 12.89 -6.51
C GLN A 382 -0.06 12.38 -6.70
N TYR A 383 -0.88 13.09 -7.46
CA TYR A 383 -2.24 12.69 -7.83
C TYR A 383 -2.32 11.69 -9.00
N ARG A 384 -1.20 11.25 -9.58
CA ARG A 384 -1.20 10.23 -10.62
C ARG A 384 -0.50 8.99 -10.08
N ILE A 385 -1.30 8.00 -9.71
CA ILE A 385 -0.85 6.73 -9.11
C ILE A 385 -0.74 5.61 -10.13
N SER A 386 -0.79 5.91 -11.43
CA SER A 386 -0.64 4.90 -12.47
C SER A 386 0.79 4.83 -12.99
N LYS A 387 1.18 3.65 -13.47
CA LYS A 387 2.35 3.49 -14.34
C LYS A 387 1.91 3.48 -15.79
N SER A 388 2.71 4.10 -16.65
CA SER A 388 2.49 4.09 -18.10
C SER A 388 3.71 3.55 -18.83
N ALA A 389 3.47 2.89 -19.95
CA ALA A 389 4.44 2.53 -20.96
C ALA A 389 3.93 3.01 -22.32
N TRP A 390 4.84 3.32 -23.23
CA TRP A 390 4.52 3.69 -24.60
C TRP A 390 5.04 2.59 -25.52
N LEU A 391 4.20 2.14 -26.45
CA LEU A 391 4.54 1.12 -27.42
C LEU A 391 4.41 1.71 -28.83
N ALA A 392 5.52 1.76 -29.56
CA ALA A 392 5.52 2.26 -30.92
C ALA A 392 5.12 1.16 -31.91
N ALA A 393 4.50 1.53 -33.03
CA ALA A 393 3.97 0.58 -34.02
C ALA A 393 5.03 -0.41 -34.54
N PHE A 394 6.26 0.08 -34.76
CA PHE A 394 7.37 -0.73 -35.29
C PHE A 394 7.92 -1.78 -34.30
N GLU A 395 7.55 -1.70 -33.02
CA GLU A 395 8.11 -2.59 -32.00
C GLU A 395 7.53 -4.00 -32.05
N HIS A 396 6.27 -4.15 -32.47
CA HIS A 396 5.65 -5.46 -32.60
C HIS A 396 4.44 -5.43 -33.54
N PRO A 397 4.24 -6.44 -34.41
CA PRO A 397 3.13 -6.48 -35.37
C PRO A 397 1.73 -6.35 -34.74
N VAL A 398 1.56 -6.79 -33.48
CA VAL A 398 0.29 -6.61 -32.75
C VAL A 398 -0.03 -5.14 -32.50
N VAL A 399 0.97 -4.32 -32.17
CA VAL A 399 0.77 -2.88 -31.92
C VAL A 399 0.36 -2.19 -33.22
N ASP A 400 1.09 -2.46 -34.31
CA ASP A 400 0.76 -1.98 -35.65
C ASP A 400 -0.65 -2.40 -36.11
N THR A 401 -1.00 -3.67 -35.86
CA THR A 401 -2.35 -4.20 -36.20
C THR A 401 -3.45 -3.49 -35.42
N ILE A 402 -3.23 -3.18 -34.14
CA ILE A 402 -4.18 -2.43 -33.31
C ILE A 402 -4.30 -0.99 -33.84
N ASN A 403 -3.19 -0.33 -34.14
CA ASN A 403 -3.17 1.02 -34.67
C ASN A 403 -3.91 1.13 -36.01
N GLN A 404 -3.62 0.22 -36.95
CA GLN A 404 -4.35 0.15 -38.23
C GLN A 404 -5.85 -0.09 -38.00
N ARG A 405 -6.22 -0.91 -37.01
CA ARG A 405 -7.63 -1.16 -36.68
C ARG A 405 -8.30 0.10 -36.11
N ILE A 406 -7.60 0.89 -35.31
CA ILE A 406 -8.10 2.18 -34.80
C ILE A 406 -8.32 3.16 -35.96
N GLU A 407 -7.36 3.27 -36.89
CA GLU A 407 -7.50 4.08 -38.10
C GLU A 407 -8.71 3.64 -38.93
N ASP A 408 -8.82 2.34 -39.22
CA ASP A 408 -9.92 1.78 -40.02
C ASP A 408 -11.30 2.06 -39.37
N ILE A 409 -11.40 1.98 -38.04
CA ILE A 409 -12.66 2.18 -37.30
C ILE A 409 -13.02 3.66 -37.23
N THR A 410 -12.04 4.53 -36.94
CA THR A 410 -12.30 5.95 -36.71
C THR A 410 -12.33 6.76 -38.01
N GLY A 411 -11.71 6.26 -39.08
CA GLY A 411 -11.47 7.01 -40.31
C GLY A 411 -10.46 8.14 -40.14
N LEU A 412 -9.69 8.15 -39.02
CA LEU A 412 -8.69 9.16 -38.71
C LEU A 412 -7.30 8.59 -38.95
N ASP A 413 -6.49 9.34 -39.69
CA ASP A 413 -5.08 9.01 -39.93
C ASP A 413 -4.28 9.04 -38.61
N ILE A 414 -3.51 7.98 -38.39
CA ILE A 414 -2.66 7.78 -37.21
C ILE A 414 -1.21 8.23 -37.43
N SER A 415 -0.85 8.72 -38.62
CA SER A 415 0.52 9.14 -38.95
C SER A 415 1.11 10.21 -38.02
N THR A 416 0.23 11.00 -37.39
CA THR A 416 0.57 12.05 -36.42
C THR A 416 0.11 11.72 -35.00
N ALA A 417 -0.47 10.54 -34.79
CA ALA A 417 -0.90 10.10 -33.47
C ALA A 417 0.31 9.76 -32.59
N GLU A 418 0.13 9.96 -31.28
CA GLU A 418 1.10 9.49 -30.29
C GLU A 418 1.15 7.95 -30.26
N ASP A 419 2.25 7.40 -29.74
CA ASP A 419 2.41 5.95 -29.55
C ASP A 419 1.30 5.37 -28.65
N LEU A 420 1.11 4.05 -28.71
CA LEU A 420 0.11 3.39 -27.86
C LEU A 420 0.51 3.47 -26.39
N GLN A 421 -0.18 4.32 -25.62
CA GLN A 421 0.02 4.43 -24.19
C GLN A 421 -0.72 3.31 -23.43
N VAL A 422 0.03 2.42 -22.82
CA VAL A 422 -0.49 1.38 -21.93
C VAL A 422 -0.37 1.86 -20.50
N SER A 423 -1.49 1.92 -19.77
CA SER A 423 -1.50 2.29 -18.35
C SER A 423 -1.86 1.09 -17.47
N SER A 424 -1.16 0.96 -16.34
CA SER A 424 -1.45 0.05 -15.25
C SER A 424 -1.77 0.91 -14.02
N CYS A 425 -2.88 0.63 -13.36
CA CYS A 425 -3.32 1.27 -12.14
C CYS A 425 -3.39 0.24 -11.03
#